data_AF-A0A7R9EVQ2-F1
#
_entry.id   AF-A0A7R9EVQ2-F1
#
_cell.length_a   1.000
_cell.length_b   1.000
_cell.length_c   1.000
_cell.angle_alpha   90.00
_cell.angle_beta   90.00
_cell.angle_gamma   90.00
#
_symmetry.space_group_name_H-M   'P 1'
#
loop_
_entity.id
_entity.type
_entity.pdbx_description
1 polymer ?
#
loop_
_entity_poly.entity_id
_entity_poly.type
_entity_poly.pdbx_seq_one_letter_code
_entity_poly.pdbx_strand_id
1 'polypeptide(L)'
;MQSQSPYPTNRHRKARPAPPPPTKMTSVSDEQKDETSEIILDSLELERGKNEKDVANRNRQSQITNMVITASEDPMRLAITPNKSTFGQWKRKKGPAPPRPVPQRRQIRAMPMKEVKQELEDIEVQQQGLERQGVKLEQTIRGLMEQQEQGTEGSNYGYVPDTCFTPDVEDLVLQLFELVNEKNELFRRQAELMYLRRQQRLEEEHADLEYQIRCLLECPDHTKTDSEKAREEELIQRLVEVVERRNEIVECLEMDRRREAEEDLSIHTQLGIFAARGKPSEESMTLDSQSKSSIKKDKDKKKHKKNKEKHIKSKTEKRDSDKDVDEAEQSLNKPVKEKKNKKRWFH
;
A
#
# COMPACT_ATOMS: atom_id res chain seq x y z
N MET A 1 38.69 64.63 -40.71
CA MET A 1 38.24 64.07 -39.42
C MET A 1 38.11 62.57 -39.60
N GLN A 2 39.04 61.80 -39.03
CA GLN A 2 39.03 60.32 -39.06
C GLN A 2 38.80 59.87 -37.61
N SER A 3 37.65 59.24 -37.34
CA SER A 3 37.30 58.69 -36.02
C SER A 3 37.89 57.29 -35.88
N GLN A 4 38.84 57.14 -34.97
CA GLN A 4 39.45 55.85 -34.63
C GLN A 4 38.48 54.97 -33.82
N SER A 5 38.45 53.68 -34.20
CA SER A 5 37.74 52.59 -33.52
C SER A 5 38.41 52.23 -32.18
N PRO A 6 37.67 51.93 -31.10
CA PRO A 6 38.28 51.42 -29.88
C PRO A 6 38.54 49.91 -29.97
N TYR A 7 39.76 49.51 -29.60
CA TYR A 7 40.21 48.12 -29.50
C TYR A 7 39.43 47.31 -28.45
N PRO A 8 39.09 46.02 -28.70
CA PRO A 8 38.51 45.15 -27.68
C PRO A 8 39.62 44.67 -26.72
N THR A 9 39.42 44.90 -25.41
CA THR A 9 40.29 44.29 -24.38
C THR A 9 39.94 42.82 -24.22
N ASN A 10 40.92 41.95 -24.49
CA ASN A 10 40.80 40.50 -24.33
C ASN A 10 40.72 40.15 -22.83
N ARG A 11 39.50 40.10 -22.27
CA ARG A 11 39.28 39.52 -20.95
C ARG A 11 39.05 38.03 -21.10
N HIS A 12 40.09 37.23 -20.79
CA HIS A 12 39.93 35.80 -20.55
C HIS A 12 38.91 35.58 -19.42
N ARG A 13 37.67 35.25 -19.79
CA ARG A 13 36.68 34.73 -18.85
C ARG A 13 37.19 33.35 -18.42
N LYS A 14 37.53 33.18 -17.15
CA LYS A 14 37.78 31.85 -16.59
C LYS A 14 36.46 31.06 -16.69
N ALA A 15 36.38 30.15 -17.67
CA ALA A 15 35.32 29.16 -17.74
C ALA A 15 35.54 28.16 -16.61
N ARG A 16 34.99 28.44 -15.43
CA ARG A 16 34.79 27.39 -14.42
C ARG A 16 33.45 26.73 -14.73
N PRO A 17 33.40 25.41 -15.00
CA PRO A 17 32.13 24.70 -15.14
C PRO A 17 31.34 24.81 -13.84
N ALA A 18 30.01 24.83 -13.96
CA ALA A 18 29.13 24.79 -12.79
C ALA A 18 29.38 23.49 -12.00
N PRO A 19 29.29 23.51 -10.65
CA PRO A 19 29.40 22.29 -9.86
C PRO A 19 28.30 21.29 -10.28
N PRO A 20 28.60 19.98 -10.30
CA PRO A 20 27.63 18.96 -10.67
C PRO A 20 26.42 18.99 -9.72
N PRO A 21 25.21 18.66 -10.21
CA PRO A 21 24.04 18.54 -9.34
C PRO A 21 24.28 17.42 -8.30
N PRO A 22 23.70 17.55 -7.09
CA PRO A 22 23.82 16.51 -6.08
C PRO A 22 23.28 15.18 -6.62
N THR A 23 24.05 14.12 -6.45
CA THR A 23 23.70 12.75 -6.83
C THR A 23 22.41 12.34 -6.12
N LYS A 24 21.38 11.97 -6.89
CA LYS A 24 20.15 11.40 -6.35
C LYS A 24 20.50 10.07 -5.67
N MET A 25 20.30 10.00 -4.36
CA MET A 25 20.40 8.73 -3.64
C MET A 25 19.24 7.84 -4.10
N THR A 26 19.60 6.76 -4.78
CA THR A 26 18.73 5.61 -5.01
C THR A 26 18.38 5.00 -3.67
N SER A 27 17.09 4.95 -3.36
CA SER A 27 16.53 4.26 -2.20
C SER A 27 16.81 2.76 -2.31
N VAL A 28 17.66 2.25 -1.43
CA VAL A 28 17.75 0.84 -1.07
C VAL A 28 17.64 0.72 0.44
N SER A 29 16.89 -0.29 0.85
CA SER A 29 16.33 -0.53 2.17
C SER A 29 17.36 -0.87 3.25
N ASP A 30 16.95 -0.60 4.51
CA ASP A 30 17.39 -1.20 5.77
C ASP A 30 18.90 -1.38 6.03
N GLU A 31 19.47 -0.42 6.78
CA GLU A 31 20.24 -0.73 8.00
C GLU A 31 20.43 0.55 8.84
N GLN A 32 19.76 0.62 9.99
CA GLN A 32 19.98 1.67 10.98
C GLN A 32 21.28 1.41 11.73
N LYS A 33 22.36 2.11 11.37
CA LYS A 33 23.45 2.58 12.24
C LYS A 33 24.41 3.48 11.44
N ASP A 34 24.80 4.60 12.06
CA ASP A 34 25.89 5.50 11.67
C ASP A 34 25.67 6.59 10.58
N GLU A 35 24.45 6.94 10.17
CA GLU A 35 24.24 8.09 9.26
C GLU A 35 24.40 9.47 9.96
N THR A 36 24.13 9.57 11.26
CA THR A 36 24.16 10.86 11.98
C THR A 36 25.58 11.36 12.24
N SER A 37 26.56 10.47 12.38
CA SER A 37 27.97 10.81 12.57
C SER A 37 28.62 11.31 11.28
N GLU A 38 28.29 10.72 10.13
CA GLU A 38 28.79 11.15 8.82
C GLU A 38 28.26 12.54 8.43
N ILE A 39 26.98 12.83 8.67
CA ILE A 39 26.38 14.14 8.39
C ILE A 39 27.01 15.25 9.24
N ILE A 40 27.33 14.95 10.51
CA ILE A 40 28.00 15.91 11.41
C ILE A 40 29.45 16.14 10.96
N LEU A 41 30.16 15.07 10.55
CA LEU A 41 31.53 15.18 10.04
C LEU A 41 31.61 16.03 8.77
N ASP A 42 30.69 15.81 7.83
CA ASP A 42 30.63 16.54 6.56
C ASP A 42 30.28 18.03 6.77
N SER A 43 29.40 18.33 7.73
CA SER A 43 29.10 19.70 8.14
C SER A 43 30.33 20.40 8.77
N LEU A 44 31.09 19.70 9.60
CA LEU A 44 32.32 20.23 10.24
C LEU A 44 33.45 20.44 9.22
N GLU A 45 33.56 19.56 8.24
CA GLU A 45 34.56 19.67 7.17
C GLU A 45 34.22 20.80 6.19
N LEU A 46 32.94 21.01 5.89
CA LEU A 46 32.44 22.18 5.17
C LEU A 46 32.68 23.50 5.92
N GLU A 47 32.52 23.52 7.25
CA GLU A 47 32.88 24.68 8.08
C GLU A 47 34.39 24.94 8.07
N ARG A 48 35.22 23.90 8.19
CA ARG A 48 36.68 24.02 8.11
C ARG A 48 37.13 24.60 6.77
N GLY A 49 36.52 24.14 5.68
CA GLY A 49 36.78 24.64 4.32
C GLY A 49 36.32 26.10 4.07
N LYS A 50 35.34 26.61 4.83
CA LYS A 50 34.98 28.04 4.81
C LYS A 50 36.03 28.88 5.54
N ASN A 51 36.47 28.43 6.71
CA ASN A 51 37.46 29.12 7.54
C ASN A 51 38.82 29.24 6.82
N GLU A 52 39.27 28.19 6.13
CA GLU A 52 40.51 28.24 5.35
C GLU A 52 40.45 29.24 4.18
N LYS A 53 39.31 29.32 3.49
CA LYS A 53 39.11 30.28 2.40
C LYS A 53 39.12 31.72 2.91
N ASP A 54 38.53 31.97 4.08
CA ASP A 54 38.55 33.28 4.71
C ASP A 54 39.95 33.68 5.18
N VAL A 55 40.73 32.76 5.76
CA VAL A 55 42.13 32.99 6.13
C VAL A 55 42.98 33.28 4.89
N ALA A 56 42.82 32.51 3.81
CA ALA A 56 43.54 32.72 2.55
C ALA A 56 43.20 34.07 1.90
N ASN A 57 41.93 34.51 1.99
CA ASN A 57 41.50 35.80 1.46
C ASN A 57 42.06 36.96 2.29
N ARG A 58 42.10 36.81 3.62
CA ARG A 58 42.69 37.78 4.55
C ARG A 58 44.20 37.92 4.33
N ASN A 59 44.89 36.81 4.09
CA ASN A 59 46.33 36.81 3.78
C ASN A 59 46.63 37.46 2.42
N ARG A 60 45.82 37.22 1.38
CA ARG A 60 45.94 37.95 0.09
C ARG A 60 45.76 39.44 0.26
N GLN A 61 44.80 39.86 1.08
CA GLN A 61 44.55 41.27 1.33
C GLN A 61 45.75 41.92 2.02
N SER A 62 46.33 41.25 3.02
CA SER A 62 47.57 41.69 3.69
C SER A 62 48.77 41.80 2.73
N GLN A 63 48.92 40.85 1.81
CA GLN A 63 49.97 40.88 0.78
C GLN A 63 49.80 42.06 -0.19
N ILE A 64 48.56 42.36 -0.61
CA ILE A 64 48.26 43.51 -1.47
C ILE A 64 48.60 44.82 -0.76
N THR A 65 48.25 44.97 0.52
CA THR A 65 48.64 46.15 1.32
C THR A 65 50.15 46.29 1.45
N ASN A 66 50.88 45.20 1.70
CA ASN A 66 52.33 45.26 1.81
C ASN A 66 53.01 45.61 0.47
N MET A 67 52.49 45.12 -0.66
CA MET A 67 53.03 45.41 -1.99
C MET A 67 52.79 46.87 -2.43
N VAL A 68 51.70 47.50 -1.96
CA VAL A 68 51.43 48.92 -2.19
C VAL A 68 52.35 49.81 -1.35
N ILE A 69 52.75 49.37 -0.16
CA ILE A 69 53.66 50.09 0.73
C ILE A 69 55.11 50.08 0.19
N THR A 70 55.56 48.99 -0.42
CA THR A 70 56.95 48.87 -0.92
C THR A 70 57.20 49.50 -2.28
N ALA A 71 56.16 49.98 -2.97
CA ALA A 71 56.26 50.49 -4.35
C ALA A 71 56.10 52.02 -4.47
N SER A 72 56.02 52.77 -3.37
CA SER A 72 55.87 54.24 -3.40
C SER A 72 56.99 54.94 -2.61
N GLU A 73 57.90 55.61 -3.31
CA GLU A 73 58.94 56.49 -2.71
C GLU A 73 58.45 57.93 -2.47
N ASP A 74 57.13 58.19 -2.51
CA ASP A 74 56.59 59.55 -2.40
C ASP A 74 55.58 59.67 -1.23
N PRO A 75 55.93 60.32 -0.11
CA PRO A 75 55.20 60.22 1.16
C PRO A 75 53.86 60.98 1.22
N MET A 76 53.47 61.69 0.16
CA MET A 76 52.22 62.51 0.13
C MET A 76 51.07 61.90 -0.69
N ARG A 77 51.21 60.66 -1.17
CA ARG A 77 50.13 59.94 -1.88
C ARG A 77 49.69 58.65 -1.17
N LEU A 78 49.49 58.73 0.14
CA LEU A 78 48.67 57.78 0.90
C LEU A 78 47.20 57.89 0.46
N ALA A 79 46.92 57.56 -0.79
CA ALA A 79 45.58 57.21 -1.23
C ALA A 79 45.27 55.85 -0.60
N ILE A 80 44.79 55.90 0.64
CA ILE A 80 43.93 54.88 1.22
C ILE A 80 42.77 54.77 0.24
N THR A 81 42.89 53.92 -0.78
CA THR A 81 41.73 53.56 -1.59
C THR A 81 40.81 52.86 -0.62
N PRO A 82 39.66 53.46 -0.27
CA PRO A 82 38.85 52.87 0.76
C PRO A 82 38.42 51.49 0.28
N ASN A 83 38.50 50.51 1.18
CA ASN A 83 38.01 49.18 0.91
C ASN A 83 36.56 49.31 0.42
N LYS A 84 36.23 48.70 -0.72
CA LYS A 84 34.85 48.79 -1.27
C LYS A 84 33.81 48.28 -0.27
N SER A 85 34.22 47.51 0.75
CA SER A 85 33.39 47.06 1.87
C SER A 85 32.95 48.19 2.82
N THR A 86 33.75 49.23 3.03
CA THR A 86 33.45 50.31 4.00
C THR A 86 32.40 51.29 3.49
N PHE A 87 32.25 51.45 2.18
CA PHE A 87 31.28 52.37 1.57
C PHE A 87 29.91 51.74 1.30
N GLY A 88 29.65 50.54 1.83
CA GLY A 88 28.36 49.86 1.65
C GLY A 88 27.99 49.57 0.18
N GLN A 89 28.94 49.66 -0.76
CA GLN A 89 28.67 49.47 -2.18
C GLN A 89 28.56 47.99 -2.59
N TRP A 90 28.75 47.06 -1.64
CA TRP A 90 28.39 45.64 -1.79
C TRP A 90 26.89 45.39 -1.55
N LYS A 91 26.03 46.39 -1.75
CA LYS A 91 24.58 46.18 -1.86
C LYS A 91 24.29 45.59 -3.24
N ARG A 92 24.84 44.41 -3.55
CA ARG A 92 24.18 43.53 -4.52
C ARG A 92 22.83 43.23 -3.88
N LYS A 93 21.78 43.92 -4.31
CA LYS A 93 20.41 43.55 -3.97
C LYS A 93 20.32 42.06 -4.31
N LYS A 94 20.30 41.19 -3.29
CA LYS A 94 20.05 39.77 -3.54
C LYS A 94 18.70 39.75 -4.25
N GLY A 95 18.69 39.17 -5.45
CA GLY A 95 17.44 38.98 -6.16
C GLY A 95 16.46 38.21 -5.26
N PRO A 96 15.15 38.32 -5.49
CA PRO A 96 14.18 37.47 -4.83
C PRO A 96 14.64 36.01 -4.85
N ALA A 97 14.40 35.29 -3.76
CA ALA A 97 14.71 33.87 -3.72
C ALA A 97 13.99 33.18 -4.90
N PRO A 98 14.64 32.22 -5.59
CA PRO A 98 13.97 31.42 -6.60
C PRO A 98 12.71 30.78 -6.00
N PRO A 99 11.61 30.65 -6.76
CA PRO A 99 10.42 29.99 -6.28
C PRO A 99 10.74 28.54 -5.88
N ARG A 100 10.15 28.08 -4.77
CA ARG A 100 10.27 26.68 -4.36
C ARG A 100 9.62 25.78 -5.44
N PRO A 101 10.18 24.59 -5.69
CA PRO A 101 9.58 23.65 -6.63
C PRO A 101 8.24 23.16 -6.07
N VAL A 102 7.19 23.27 -6.88
CA VAL A 102 5.83 22.83 -6.53
C VAL A 102 5.84 21.31 -6.26
N PRO A 103 5.26 20.85 -5.15
CA PRO A 103 5.08 19.44 -4.87
C PRO A 103 4.42 18.74 -6.06
N GLN A 104 4.84 17.52 -6.33
CA GLN A 104 4.19 16.68 -7.33
C GLN A 104 3.37 15.61 -6.64
N ARG A 105 2.15 15.39 -7.10
CA ARG A 105 1.30 14.29 -6.65
C ARG A 105 1.96 12.96 -7.01
N ARG A 106 1.97 12.02 -6.06
CA ARG A 106 2.46 10.65 -6.30
C ARG A 106 1.59 9.98 -7.37
N GLN A 107 2.23 9.39 -8.38
CA GLN A 107 1.51 8.60 -9.38
C GLN A 107 1.16 7.23 -8.78
N ILE A 108 -0.14 6.94 -8.68
CA ILE A 108 -0.63 5.61 -8.32
C ILE A 108 -0.76 4.80 -9.59
N ARG A 109 -0.29 3.55 -9.56
CA ARG A 109 -0.48 2.62 -10.66
C ARG A 109 -1.98 2.34 -10.80
N ALA A 110 -2.58 2.80 -11.89
CA ALA A 110 -4.00 2.56 -12.12
C ALA A 110 -4.24 1.06 -12.36
N MET A 111 -5.15 0.50 -11.57
CA MET A 111 -5.68 -0.84 -11.79
C MET A 111 -6.71 -0.81 -12.94
N PRO A 112 -6.83 -1.87 -13.76
CA PRO A 112 -7.81 -1.93 -14.82
C PRO A 112 -9.22 -2.11 -14.25
N MET A 113 -9.82 -1.03 -13.73
CA MET A 113 -11.13 -1.05 -13.06
C MET A 113 -12.26 -1.58 -13.95
N LYS A 114 -12.10 -1.51 -15.27
CA LYS A 114 -13.05 -2.09 -16.22
C LYS A 114 -13.02 -3.62 -16.17
N GLU A 115 -11.83 -4.22 -16.11
CA GLU A 115 -11.66 -5.67 -16.04
C GLU A 115 -12.20 -6.21 -14.72
N VAL A 116 -11.90 -5.55 -13.59
CA VAL A 116 -12.44 -5.93 -12.27
C VAL A 116 -13.97 -5.91 -12.26
N LYS A 117 -14.60 -4.89 -12.86
CA LYS A 117 -16.08 -4.81 -12.95
C LYS A 117 -16.65 -5.91 -13.83
N GLN A 118 -16.04 -6.16 -14.97
CA GLN A 118 -16.47 -7.22 -15.88
C GLN A 118 -16.36 -8.59 -15.19
N GLU A 119 -15.27 -8.86 -14.48
CA GLU A 119 -15.08 -10.12 -13.77
C GLU A 119 -16.13 -10.32 -12.67
N LEU A 120 -16.53 -9.26 -11.97
CA LEU A 120 -17.62 -9.34 -10.99
C LEU A 120 -18.98 -9.66 -11.63
N GLU A 121 -19.27 -9.06 -12.78
CA GLU A 121 -20.49 -9.36 -13.55
C GLU A 121 -20.47 -10.82 -14.05
N ASP A 122 -19.33 -11.30 -14.52
CA ASP A 122 -19.14 -12.69 -14.97
C ASP A 122 -19.35 -13.67 -13.80
N ILE A 123 -18.79 -13.36 -12.62
CA ILE A 123 -18.97 -14.15 -11.39
C ILE A 123 -20.46 -14.21 -11.00
N GLU A 124 -21.18 -13.08 -11.05
CA GLU A 124 -22.61 -13.05 -10.73
C GLU A 124 -23.42 -13.97 -11.65
N VAL A 125 -23.12 -13.94 -12.95
CA VAL A 125 -23.75 -14.83 -13.93
C VAL A 125 -23.43 -16.30 -13.65
N GLN A 126 -22.17 -16.62 -13.32
CA GLN A 126 -21.73 -17.97 -12.99
C GLN A 126 -22.42 -18.48 -11.72
N GLN A 127 -22.48 -17.69 -10.65
CA GLN A 127 -23.17 -18.04 -9.40
C GLN A 127 -24.65 -18.38 -9.66
N GLN A 128 -25.36 -17.58 -10.47
CA GLN A 128 -26.75 -17.88 -10.84
C GLN A 128 -26.86 -19.16 -11.68
N GLY A 129 -25.86 -19.45 -12.52
CA GLY A 129 -25.76 -20.70 -13.27
C GLY A 129 -25.67 -21.92 -12.34
N LEU A 130 -24.73 -21.88 -11.40
CA LEU A 130 -24.53 -22.93 -10.40
C LEU A 130 -25.76 -23.11 -9.52
N GLU A 131 -26.43 -22.03 -9.08
CA GLU A 131 -27.67 -22.12 -8.32
C GLU A 131 -28.77 -22.88 -9.08
N ARG A 132 -28.97 -22.58 -10.37
CA ARG A 132 -29.94 -23.29 -11.20
C ARG A 132 -29.58 -24.77 -11.38
N GLN A 133 -28.30 -25.08 -11.53
CA GLN A 133 -27.83 -26.47 -11.60
C GLN A 133 -28.05 -27.19 -10.26
N GLY A 134 -27.71 -26.55 -9.15
CA GLY A 134 -27.86 -27.11 -7.80
C GLY A 134 -29.31 -27.42 -7.45
N VAL A 135 -30.25 -26.55 -7.83
CA VAL A 135 -31.69 -26.82 -7.64
C VAL A 135 -32.14 -28.06 -8.42
N LYS A 136 -31.71 -28.23 -9.67
CA LYS A 136 -32.05 -29.42 -10.47
C LYS A 136 -31.44 -30.69 -9.90
N LEU A 137 -30.19 -30.60 -9.45
CA LEU A 137 -29.45 -31.72 -8.88
C LEU A 137 -30.09 -32.19 -7.57
N GLU A 138 -30.43 -31.24 -6.69
CA GLU A 138 -31.14 -31.51 -5.43
C GLU A 138 -32.49 -32.19 -5.68
N GLN A 139 -33.29 -31.66 -6.61
CA GLN A 139 -34.58 -32.25 -6.99
C GLN A 139 -34.43 -33.69 -7.49
N THR A 140 -33.36 -33.96 -8.23
CA THR A 140 -33.05 -35.31 -8.74
C THR A 140 -32.69 -36.26 -7.60
N ILE A 141 -31.85 -35.80 -6.67
CA ILE A 141 -31.49 -36.56 -5.46
C ILE A 141 -32.73 -36.89 -4.64
N ARG A 142 -33.58 -35.91 -4.32
CA ARG A 142 -34.83 -36.13 -3.57
C ARG A 142 -35.75 -37.11 -4.28
N GLY A 143 -35.96 -36.95 -5.59
CA GLY A 143 -36.82 -37.84 -6.37
C GLY A 143 -36.33 -39.29 -6.38
N LEU A 144 -35.02 -39.54 -6.37
CA LEU A 144 -34.44 -40.89 -6.27
C LEU A 144 -34.57 -41.47 -4.86
N MET A 145 -34.37 -40.66 -3.82
CA MET A 145 -34.57 -41.09 -2.43
C MET A 145 -36.03 -41.47 -2.15
N GLU A 146 -36.99 -40.67 -2.60
CA GLU A 146 -38.42 -40.95 -2.46
C GLU A 146 -38.87 -42.22 -3.21
N GLN A 147 -38.25 -42.53 -4.35
CA GLN A 147 -38.49 -43.78 -5.09
C GLN A 147 -37.93 -45.00 -4.35
N GLN A 148 -36.77 -44.85 -3.71
CA GLN A 148 -36.15 -45.91 -2.92
C GLN A 148 -36.99 -46.28 -1.70
N GLU A 149 -37.56 -45.29 -1.00
CA GLU A 149 -38.45 -45.53 0.14
C GLU A 149 -39.73 -46.28 -0.27
N GLN A 150 -40.39 -45.86 -1.35
CA GLN A 150 -41.61 -46.50 -1.86
C GLN A 150 -41.41 -47.94 -2.36
N GLY A 151 -40.22 -48.28 -2.87
CA GLY A 151 -39.88 -49.65 -3.29
C GLY A 151 -39.59 -50.62 -2.14
N THR A 152 -39.35 -50.11 -0.93
CA THR A 152 -38.91 -50.91 0.23
C THR A 152 -40.06 -51.30 1.15
N GLU A 153 -41.22 -50.64 1.06
CA GLU A 153 -42.42 -50.96 1.86
C GLU A 153 -43.05 -52.35 1.57
N GLY A 154 -42.59 -53.06 0.54
CA GLY A 154 -43.06 -54.40 0.15
C GLY A 154 -42.15 -55.58 0.53
N SER A 155 -40.97 -55.35 1.10
CA SER A 155 -39.98 -56.41 1.39
C SER A 155 -39.88 -56.72 2.89
N ASN A 156 -40.30 -57.92 3.30
CA ASN A 156 -40.26 -58.43 4.69
C ASN A 156 -38.85 -58.88 5.14
N TYR A 157 -37.77 -58.33 4.58
CA TYR A 157 -36.40 -58.66 5.00
C TYR A 157 -35.53 -57.41 5.07
N GLY A 158 -35.12 -57.10 6.30
CA GLY A 158 -33.78 -56.58 6.59
C GLY A 158 -33.58 -55.08 6.46
N TYR A 159 -33.62 -54.41 7.61
CA TYR A 159 -32.83 -53.23 7.98
C TYR A 159 -31.82 -52.78 6.91
N VAL A 160 -32.23 -51.87 6.03
CA VAL A 160 -31.29 -51.06 5.24
C VAL A 160 -30.79 -49.99 6.19
N PRO A 161 -29.46 -49.88 6.46
CA PRO A 161 -28.95 -48.80 7.29
C PRO A 161 -29.41 -47.47 6.69
N ASP A 162 -29.96 -46.61 7.54
CA ASP A 162 -30.53 -45.27 7.26
C ASP A 162 -29.54 -44.27 6.61
N THR A 163 -28.39 -44.78 6.13
CA THR A 163 -27.21 -44.04 5.69
C THR A 163 -26.61 -44.57 4.38
N CYS A 164 -27.13 -45.65 3.78
CA CYS A 164 -26.60 -46.17 2.53
C CYS A 164 -27.35 -45.58 1.32
N PHE A 165 -26.79 -44.50 0.76
CA PHE A 165 -27.18 -44.05 -0.57
C PHE A 165 -26.97 -45.17 -1.59
N THR A 166 -27.82 -45.24 -2.62
CA THR A 166 -27.48 -46.04 -3.80
C THR A 166 -26.26 -45.41 -4.47
N PRO A 167 -25.42 -46.18 -5.20
CA PRO A 167 -24.28 -45.62 -5.93
C PRO A 167 -24.66 -44.43 -6.81
N ASP A 168 -25.84 -44.48 -7.45
CA ASP A 168 -26.36 -43.40 -8.28
C ASP A 168 -26.65 -42.12 -7.47
N VAL A 169 -27.18 -42.24 -6.24
CA VAL A 169 -27.43 -41.09 -5.36
C VAL A 169 -26.12 -40.58 -4.76
N GLU A 170 -25.18 -41.47 -4.45
CA GLU A 170 -23.84 -41.13 -3.97
C GLU A 170 -23.09 -40.26 -4.99
N ASP A 171 -23.13 -40.64 -6.28
CA ASP A 171 -22.53 -39.88 -7.39
C ASP A 171 -23.15 -38.49 -7.54
N LEU A 172 -24.48 -38.37 -7.39
CA LEU A 172 -25.17 -37.07 -7.46
C LEU A 172 -24.84 -36.18 -6.25
N VAL A 173 -24.66 -36.77 -5.06
CA VAL A 173 -24.23 -36.05 -3.87
C VAL A 173 -22.78 -35.55 -4.01
N LEU A 174 -21.90 -36.33 -4.63
CA LEU A 174 -20.55 -35.87 -4.97
C LEU A 174 -20.57 -34.70 -5.96
N GLN A 175 -21.40 -34.77 -7.01
CA GLN A 175 -21.58 -33.65 -7.94
C GLN A 175 -22.14 -32.40 -7.24
N LEU A 176 -23.01 -32.57 -6.24
CA LEU A 176 -23.54 -31.46 -5.46
C LEU A 176 -22.44 -30.81 -4.61
N PHE A 177 -21.56 -31.63 -4.04
CA PHE A 177 -20.40 -31.16 -3.30
C PHE A 177 -19.46 -30.33 -4.19
N GLU A 178 -19.15 -30.83 -5.39
CA GLU A 178 -18.33 -30.10 -6.37
C GLU A 178 -18.95 -28.76 -6.75
N LEU A 179 -20.25 -28.72 -7.00
CA LEU A 179 -20.99 -27.49 -7.33
C LEU A 179 -20.93 -26.47 -6.19
N VAL A 180 -21.10 -26.91 -4.94
CA VAL A 180 -20.97 -26.03 -3.77
C VAL A 180 -19.55 -25.50 -3.64
N ASN A 181 -18.54 -26.33 -3.90
CA ASN A 181 -17.14 -25.91 -3.86
C ASN A 181 -16.84 -24.85 -4.94
N GLU A 182 -17.30 -25.07 -6.17
CA GLU A 182 -17.17 -24.09 -7.26
C GLU A 182 -17.86 -22.77 -6.90
N LYS A 183 -19.06 -22.83 -6.31
CA LYS A 183 -19.78 -21.63 -5.85
C LYS A 183 -19.01 -20.89 -4.75
N ASN A 184 -18.42 -21.61 -3.80
CA ASN A 184 -17.60 -21.01 -2.74
C ASN A 184 -16.35 -20.32 -3.30
N GLU A 185 -15.69 -20.94 -4.29
CA GLU A 185 -14.54 -20.33 -4.95
C GLU A 185 -14.92 -19.01 -5.64
N LEU A 186 -16.09 -18.95 -6.28
CA LEU A 186 -16.61 -17.71 -6.86
C LEU A 186 -16.87 -16.64 -5.80
N PHE A 187 -17.37 -16.99 -4.61
CA PHE A 187 -17.55 -16.03 -3.52
C PHE A 187 -16.21 -15.52 -2.98
N ARG A 188 -15.22 -16.41 -2.82
CA ARG A 188 -13.84 -16.03 -2.41
C ARG A 188 -13.25 -15.05 -3.43
N ARG A 189 -13.36 -15.38 -4.72
CA ARG A 189 -12.88 -14.52 -5.81
C ARG A 189 -13.60 -13.16 -5.84
N GLN A 190 -14.91 -13.15 -5.66
CA GLN A 190 -15.69 -11.91 -5.58
C GLN A 190 -15.23 -11.02 -4.42
N ALA A 191 -15.00 -11.60 -3.24
CA ALA A 191 -14.52 -10.86 -2.07
C ALA A 191 -13.12 -10.26 -2.31
N GLU A 192 -12.20 -11.02 -2.93
CA GLU A 192 -10.88 -10.54 -3.31
C GLU A 192 -10.97 -9.32 -4.25
N LEU A 193 -11.82 -9.38 -5.28
CA LEU A 193 -12.03 -8.28 -6.22
C LEU A 193 -12.62 -7.03 -5.53
N MET A 194 -13.49 -7.21 -4.54
CA MET A 194 -13.99 -6.11 -3.70
C MET A 194 -12.89 -5.46 -2.88
N TYR A 195 -12.02 -6.24 -2.24
CA TYR A 195 -10.86 -5.72 -1.53
C TYR A 195 -9.90 -4.98 -2.46
N LEU A 196 -9.68 -5.49 -3.67
CA LEU A 196 -8.83 -4.86 -4.67
C LEU A 196 -9.36 -3.49 -5.12
N ARG A 197 -10.66 -3.40 -5.40
CA ARG A 197 -11.34 -2.13 -5.71
C ARG A 197 -11.23 -1.14 -4.56
N ARG A 198 -11.43 -1.60 -3.32
CA ARG A 198 -11.33 -0.76 -2.12
C ARG A 198 -9.91 -0.25 -1.91
N GLN A 199 -8.91 -1.12 -2.05
CA GLN A 199 -7.50 -0.77 -1.93
C GLN A 199 -7.09 0.31 -2.93
N GLN A 200 -7.49 0.17 -4.21
CA GLN A 200 -7.20 1.18 -5.24
C GLN A 200 -7.75 2.56 -4.87
N ARG A 201 -8.98 2.62 -4.38
CA ARG A 201 -9.62 3.88 -3.93
C ARG A 201 -8.85 4.52 -2.76
N LEU A 202 -8.43 3.72 -1.78
CA LEU A 202 -7.66 4.21 -0.64
C LEU A 202 -6.26 4.68 -1.05
N GLU A 203 -5.65 4.05 -2.06
CA GLU A 203 -4.35 4.50 -2.60
C GLU A 203 -4.44 5.83 -3.34
N GLU A 204 -5.51 6.04 -4.10
CA GLU A 204 -5.80 7.32 -4.74
C GLU A 204 -6.05 8.43 -3.72
N GLU A 205 -6.87 8.15 -2.69
CA GLU A 205 -7.14 9.06 -1.58
C GLU A 205 -5.85 9.41 -0.81
N HIS A 206 -5.02 8.41 -0.50
CA HIS A 206 -3.72 8.62 0.13
C HIS A 206 -2.85 9.57 -0.70
N ALA A 207 -2.76 9.38 -2.02
CA ALA A 207 -1.95 10.24 -2.88
C ALA A 207 -2.47 11.69 -2.92
N ASP A 208 -3.79 11.88 -2.85
CA ASP A 208 -4.42 13.20 -2.80
C ASP A 208 -4.21 13.90 -1.45
N LEU A 209 -4.32 13.18 -0.33
CA LEU A 209 -4.03 13.70 1.00
C LEU A 209 -2.55 14.07 1.15
N GLU A 210 -1.65 13.17 0.74
CA GLU A 210 -0.20 13.40 0.76
C GLU A 210 0.18 14.65 -0.06
N TYR A 211 -0.41 14.82 -1.24
CA TYR A 211 -0.17 15.99 -2.07
C TYR A 211 -0.63 17.29 -1.38
N GLN A 212 -1.82 17.31 -0.80
CA GLN A 212 -2.36 18.49 -0.10
C GLN A 212 -1.50 18.87 1.12
N ILE A 213 -1.09 17.87 1.91
CA ILE A 213 -0.19 18.08 3.05
C ILE A 213 1.14 18.69 2.59
N ARG A 214 1.74 18.14 1.52
CA ARG A 214 2.99 18.68 0.95
C ARG A 214 2.85 20.13 0.49
N CYS A 215 1.69 20.53 -0.04
CA CYS A 215 1.43 21.92 -0.41
C CYS A 215 1.37 22.84 0.82
N LEU A 216 0.74 22.41 1.92
CA LEU A 216 0.69 23.18 3.16
C LEU A 216 2.08 23.31 3.82
N LEU A 217 2.90 22.27 3.71
CA LEU A 217 4.29 22.26 4.21
C LEU A 217 5.24 23.20 3.43
N GLU A 218 4.86 23.73 2.27
CA GLU A 218 5.66 24.74 1.57
C GLU A 218 5.74 26.06 2.35
N CYS A 219 4.71 26.36 3.14
CA CYS A 219 4.66 27.50 4.04
C CYS A 219 5.38 27.15 5.35
N PRO A 220 6.40 27.92 5.79
CA PRO A 220 7.03 27.72 7.09
C PRO A 220 6.05 27.86 8.27
N ASP A 221 6.22 27.06 9.33
CA ASP A 221 5.28 27.00 10.47
C ASP A 221 5.04 28.34 11.19
N HIS A 222 6.05 29.21 11.23
CA HIS A 222 5.96 30.54 11.82
C HIS A 222 5.16 31.53 10.97
N THR A 223 4.95 31.23 9.68
CA THR A 223 4.12 32.00 8.75
C THR A 223 2.74 31.39 8.51
N LYS A 224 2.50 30.15 8.99
CA LYS A 224 1.19 29.49 8.87
C LYS A 224 0.17 30.16 9.78
N THR A 225 -1.00 30.43 9.22
CA THR A 225 -2.21 30.82 9.98
C THR A 225 -2.73 29.65 10.80
N ASP A 226 -3.46 29.93 11.88
CA ASP A 226 -4.05 28.87 12.71
C ASP A 226 -5.03 27.99 11.93
N SER A 227 -5.73 28.56 10.93
CA SER A 227 -6.58 27.80 10.01
C SER A 227 -5.79 26.83 9.13
N GLU A 228 -4.59 27.20 8.66
CA GLU A 228 -3.76 26.30 7.87
C GLU A 228 -3.20 25.16 8.73
N LYS A 229 -2.81 25.45 9.97
CA LYS A 229 -2.37 24.43 10.93
C LYS A 229 -3.49 23.44 11.26
N ALA A 230 -4.70 23.94 11.52
CA ALA A 230 -5.86 23.10 11.78
C ALA A 230 -6.20 22.19 10.58
N ARG A 231 -6.13 22.73 9.36
CA ARG A 231 -6.35 21.96 8.13
C ARG A 231 -5.26 20.91 7.90
N GLU A 232 -3.99 21.25 8.18
CA GLU A 232 -2.87 20.31 8.09
C GLU A 232 -3.07 19.13 9.05
N GLU A 233 -3.43 19.40 10.30
CA GLU A 233 -3.73 18.37 11.29
C GLU A 233 -4.90 17.47 10.87
N GLU A 234 -5.99 18.07 10.35
CA GLU A 234 -7.15 17.32 9.84
C GLU A 234 -6.75 16.39 8.68
N LEU A 235 -5.94 16.88 7.74
CA LEU A 235 -5.45 16.08 6.61
C LEU A 235 -4.54 14.94 7.08
N ILE A 236 -3.68 15.19 8.07
CA ILE A 236 -2.80 14.16 8.66
C ILE A 236 -3.64 13.09 9.36
N GLN A 237 -4.61 13.50 10.18
CA GLN A 237 -5.52 12.56 10.85
C GLN A 237 -6.26 11.69 9.83
N ARG A 238 -6.77 12.30 8.75
CA ARG A 238 -7.43 11.58 7.66
C ARG A 238 -6.48 10.62 6.94
N LEU A 239 -5.22 11.02 6.73
CA LEU A 239 -4.21 10.15 6.13
C LEU A 239 -3.91 8.92 7.00
N VAL A 240 -3.84 9.10 8.32
CA VAL A 240 -3.68 7.99 9.27
C VAL A 240 -4.85 7.02 9.16
N GLU A 241 -6.10 7.51 9.15
CA GLU A 241 -7.29 6.66 8.97
C GLU A 241 -7.25 5.87 7.65
N VAL A 242 -6.78 6.49 6.56
CA VAL A 242 -6.65 5.80 5.26
C VAL A 242 -5.59 4.69 5.33
N VAL A 243 -4.47 4.92 6.04
CA VAL A 243 -3.45 3.90 6.25
C VAL A 243 -3.97 2.75 7.10
N GLU A 244 -4.71 3.04 8.18
CA GLU A 244 -5.36 2.03 9.02
C GLU A 244 -6.34 1.17 8.20
N ARG A 245 -7.22 1.79 7.40
CA ARG A 245 -8.14 1.06 6.52
C ARG A 245 -7.44 0.17 5.48
N ARG A 246 -6.29 0.61 4.95
CA ARG A 246 -5.47 -0.24 4.06
C ARG A 246 -4.87 -1.43 4.82
N ASN A 247 -4.46 -1.22 6.06
CA ASN A 247 -3.99 -2.31 6.93
C ASN A 247 -5.10 -3.30 7.26
N GLU A 248 -6.32 -2.84 7.53
CA GLU A 248 -7.50 -3.70 7.73
C GLU A 248 -7.75 -4.62 6.52
N ILE A 249 -7.59 -4.13 5.30
CA ILE A 249 -7.72 -4.96 4.08
C ILE A 249 -6.68 -6.09 4.08
N VAL A 250 -5.42 -5.76 4.40
CA VAL A 250 -4.33 -6.76 4.44
C VAL A 250 -4.61 -7.81 5.53
N GLU A 251 -5.06 -7.38 6.70
CA GLU A 251 -5.42 -8.29 7.80
C GLU A 251 -6.59 -9.20 7.43
N CYS A 252 -7.64 -8.66 6.80
CA CYS A 252 -8.77 -9.45 6.31
C CYS A 252 -8.33 -10.50 5.29
N LEU A 253 -7.56 -10.12 4.26
CA LEU A 253 -7.06 -11.06 3.25
C LEU A 253 -6.19 -12.16 3.85
N GLU A 254 -5.33 -11.83 4.83
CA GLU A 254 -4.50 -12.83 5.52
C GLU A 254 -5.35 -13.77 6.38
N MET A 255 -6.38 -13.25 7.06
CA MET A 255 -7.32 -14.06 7.83
C MET A 255 -8.10 -15.02 6.95
N ASP A 256 -8.63 -14.53 5.82
CA ASP A 256 -9.39 -15.33 4.86
C ASP A 256 -8.52 -16.42 4.26
N ARG A 257 -7.29 -16.09 3.79
CA ARG A 257 -6.33 -17.09 3.28
C ARG A 257 -6.08 -18.23 4.26
N ARG A 258 -5.94 -17.94 5.56
CA ARG A 258 -5.73 -18.98 6.58
C ARG A 258 -6.95 -19.85 6.76
N ARG A 259 -8.14 -19.24 6.84
CA ARG A 259 -9.40 -19.96 6.97
C ARG A 259 -9.61 -20.88 5.78
N GLU A 260 -9.44 -20.37 4.57
CA GLU A 260 -9.62 -21.12 3.32
C GLU A 260 -8.68 -22.32 3.25
N ALA A 261 -7.40 -22.15 3.62
CA ALA A 261 -6.45 -23.26 3.66
C ALA A 261 -6.85 -24.36 4.66
N GLU A 262 -7.42 -24.00 5.81
CA GLU A 262 -7.94 -24.96 6.80
C GLU A 262 -9.19 -25.67 6.29
N GLU A 263 -10.11 -24.94 5.65
CA GLU A 263 -11.32 -25.49 5.03
C GLU A 263 -10.97 -26.49 3.92
N ASP A 264 -10.07 -26.11 3.02
CA ASP A 264 -9.65 -26.94 1.88
C ASP A 264 -8.93 -28.20 2.35
N LEU A 265 -8.08 -28.10 3.38
CA LEU A 265 -7.43 -29.27 4.00
C LEU A 265 -8.46 -30.22 4.64
N SER A 266 -9.45 -29.67 5.34
CA SER A 266 -10.53 -30.44 5.95
C SER A 266 -11.34 -31.18 4.87
N ILE A 267 -11.73 -30.46 3.82
CA ILE A 267 -12.46 -31.00 2.66
C ILE A 267 -11.66 -32.13 2.00
N HIS A 268 -10.39 -31.90 1.69
CA HIS A 268 -9.53 -32.89 1.06
C HIS A 268 -9.39 -34.16 1.93
N THR A 269 -9.24 -33.98 3.23
CA THR A 269 -9.15 -35.10 4.18
C THR A 269 -10.44 -35.91 4.21
N GLN A 270 -11.60 -35.25 4.25
CA GLN A 270 -12.90 -35.91 4.27
C GLN A 270 -13.19 -36.67 2.97
N LEU A 271 -12.92 -36.06 1.82
CA LEU A 271 -13.00 -36.72 0.50
C LEU A 271 -12.06 -37.92 0.40
N GLY A 272 -10.84 -37.82 0.92
CA GLY A 272 -9.89 -38.93 0.94
C GLY A 272 -10.39 -40.12 1.77
N ILE A 273 -11.00 -39.86 2.93
CA ILE A 273 -11.62 -40.90 3.77
C ILE A 273 -12.81 -41.54 3.06
N PHE A 274 -13.61 -40.74 2.37
CA PHE A 274 -14.77 -41.20 1.61
C PHE A 274 -14.36 -42.13 0.45
N ALA A 275 -13.38 -41.71 -0.36
CA ALA A 275 -12.84 -42.51 -1.45
C ALA A 275 -12.18 -43.82 -0.98
N ALA A 276 -11.60 -43.83 0.23
CA ALA A 276 -11.04 -45.05 0.83
C ALA A 276 -12.11 -46.06 1.29
N ARG A 277 -13.32 -45.58 1.64
CA ARG A 277 -14.45 -46.45 2.03
C ARG A 277 -15.15 -47.14 0.84
N GLY A 278 -15.08 -46.56 -0.36
CA GLY A 278 -15.68 -47.11 -1.59
C GLY A 278 -14.89 -48.23 -2.27
N LYS A 279 -13.70 -48.61 -1.76
CA LYS A 279 -12.92 -49.75 -2.29
C LYS A 279 -13.24 -51.02 -1.49
N PRO A 280 -13.74 -52.10 -2.10
CA PRO A 280 -13.80 -53.39 -1.42
C PRO A 280 -12.37 -53.97 -1.41
N SER A 281 -11.60 -53.72 -0.35
CA SER A 281 -10.41 -54.51 -0.09
C SER A 281 -10.83 -55.72 0.76
N GLU A 282 -11.00 -56.86 0.10
CA GLU A 282 -10.53 -58.11 0.67
C GLU A 282 -9.05 -57.92 1.01
N GLU A 283 -8.72 -57.59 2.26
CA GLU A 283 -7.55 -58.10 2.96
C GLU A 283 -7.45 -57.48 4.36
N SER A 284 -7.37 -58.37 5.32
CA SER A 284 -7.20 -58.17 6.74
C SER A 284 -5.91 -57.43 7.11
N MET A 285 -6.00 -56.68 8.21
CA MET A 285 -4.98 -56.55 9.27
C MET A 285 -3.50 -56.63 8.86
N THR A 286 -2.80 -55.50 8.91
CA THR A 286 -1.46 -55.44 9.52
C THR A 286 -1.22 -54.04 10.11
N LEU A 287 -1.45 -53.92 11.42
CA LEU A 287 -0.67 -53.00 12.23
C LEU A 287 0.66 -53.70 12.49
N ASP A 288 1.75 -53.24 11.90
CA ASP A 288 3.03 -53.42 12.55
C ASP A 288 3.98 -52.24 12.36
N SER A 289 4.62 -51.95 13.47
CA SER A 289 5.58 -50.88 13.67
C SER A 289 6.97 -51.31 13.19
N GLN A 290 7.87 -50.31 13.13
CA GLN A 290 9.35 -50.36 12.96
C GLN A 290 9.84 -50.07 11.53
N SER A 291 10.82 -49.18 11.27
CA SER A 291 11.65 -48.37 12.16
C SER A 291 12.58 -47.38 11.40
N LYS A 292 13.01 -46.34 12.13
CA LYS A 292 14.31 -45.63 12.11
C LYS A 292 14.68 -44.67 10.96
N SER A 293 14.91 -43.40 11.33
CA SER A 293 16.27 -42.85 11.40
C SER A 293 16.40 -41.61 12.32
N SER A 294 17.28 -41.75 13.32
CA SER A 294 18.20 -40.75 13.91
C SER A 294 17.68 -39.39 14.40
N ILE A 295 17.87 -39.11 15.70
CA ILE A 295 18.62 -37.94 16.20
C ILE A 295 18.98 -38.15 17.69
N LYS A 296 20.20 -37.71 18.02
CA LYS A 296 20.93 -37.90 19.28
C LYS A 296 20.27 -37.17 20.46
N LYS A 297 20.38 -37.80 21.64
CA LYS A 297 20.11 -37.19 22.95
C LYS A 297 21.26 -36.26 23.33
N ASP A 298 20.94 -35.06 23.80
CA ASP A 298 21.70 -34.40 24.86
C ASP A 298 20.74 -33.85 25.92
N LYS A 299 21.11 -34.08 27.18
CA LYS A 299 20.46 -33.59 28.40
C LYS A 299 20.94 -32.17 28.66
N ASP A 300 20.04 -31.23 28.99
CA ASP A 300 20.03 -30.63 30.33
C ASP A 300 18.91 -29.59 30.58
N LYS A 301 18.43 -29.62 31.84
CA LYS A 301 17.94 -28.52 32.70
C LYS A 301 16.67 -27.72 32.31
N LYS A 302 15.57 -28.15 32.94
CA LYS A 302 14.80 -27.41 33.99
C LYS A 302 14.69 -25.88 33.82
N LYS A 303 13.49 -25.39 33.47
CA LYS A 303 12.82 -24.29 34.18
C LYS A 303 11.32 -24.21 33.87
N HIS A 304 10.56 -24.23 34.96
CA HIS A 304 9.15 -23.91 35.07
C HIS A 304 8.83 -22.52 34.49
N LYS A 305 7.79 -22.40 33.65
CA LYS A 305 6.89 -21.25 33.68
C LYS A 305 5.53 -21.60 33.07
N LYS A 306 4.55 -21.84 33.94
CA LYS A 306 3.13 -21.74 33.62
C LYS A 306 2.86 -20.33 33.09
N ASN A 307 2.18 -20.20 31.96
CA ASN A 307 1.20 -19.13 31.87
C ASN A 307 -0.04 -19.59 31.11
N LYS A 308 -1.17 -19.22 31.70
CA LYS A 308 -2.53 -19.66 31.44
C LYS A 308 -3.20 -18.45 30.82
N GLU A 309 -3.32 -18.40 29.50
CA GLU A 309 -3.95 -17.27 28.83
C GLU A 309 -5.41 -17.61 28.52
N LYS A 310 -6.27 -16.82 29.13
CA LYS A 310 -7.72 -16.96 29.16
C LYS A 310 -8.29 -16.32 27.90
N HIS A 311 -9.26 -17.01 27.29
CA HIS A 311 -10.23 -16.42 26.38
C HIS A 311 -10.78 -15.10 26.96
N ILE A 312 -10.48 -13.97 26.29
CA ILE A 312 -11.24 -12.73 26.43
C ILE A 312 -12.08 -12.62 25.16
N LYS A 313 -13.36 -12.96 25.31
CA LYS A 313 -14.43 -12.66 24.36
C LYS A 313 -14.74 -11.16 24.49
N SER A 314 -14.01 -10.30 23.77
CA SER A 314 -14.42 -8.90 23.60
C SER A 314 -15.46 -8.84 22.50
N LYS A 315 -16.71 -8.73 22.93
CA LYS A 315 -17.88 -8.46 22.10
C LYS A 315 -17.82 -6.98 21.68
N THR A 316 -17.03 -6.67 20.65
CA THR A 316 -17.06 -5.37 20.00
C THR A 316 -18.06 -5.48 18.86
N GLU A 317 -19.25 -4.90 19.05
CA GLU A 317 -20.17 -4.65 17.94
C GLU A 317 -19.45 -3.71 16.96
N LYS A 318 -18.86 -4.30 15.90
CA LYS A 318 -18.40 -3.54 14.73
C LYS A 318 -19.63 -2.86 14.14
N ARG A 319 -19.73 -1.54 14.32
CA ARG A 319 -20.62 -0.73 13.47
C ARG A 319 -19.94 -0.65 12.10
N ASP A 320 -20.47 -1.40 11.14
CA ASP A 320 -20.07 -1.34 9.73
C ASP A 320 -20.34 0.06 9.18
N SER A 321 -19.31 0.89 9.21
CA SER A 321 -19.33 2.19 8.52
C SER A 321 -19.31 2.02 7.00
N ASP A 322 -19.07 0.80 6.51
CA ASP A 322 -19.02 0.45 5.09
C ASP A 322 -20.41 0.19 4.50
N LYS A 323 -21.40 -0.20 5.32
CA LYS A 323 -22.78 -0.39 4.85
C LYS A 323 -23.38 0.91 4.29
N ASP A 324 -22.99 2.04 4.88
CA ASP A 324 -23.46 3.36 4.49
C ASP A 324 -22.78 3.88 3.20
N VAL A 325 -21.57 3.41 2.88
CA VAL A 325 -20.84 3.82 1.67
C VAL A 325 -21.36 3.09 0.43
N ASP A 326 -21.67 1.80 0.56
CA ASP A 326 -22.25 1.01 -0.54
C ASP A 326 -23.72 1.39 -0.81
N GLU A 327 -24.50 1.75 0.22
CA GLU A 327 -25.86 2.31 0.05
C GLU A 327 -25.83 3.68 -0.65
N ALA A 328 -24.84 4.53 -0.34
CA ALA A 328 -24.68 5.83 -0.98
C ALA A 328 -24.45 5.68 -2.51
N GLU A 329 -23.65 4.69 -2.94
CA GLU A 329 -23.44 4.41 -4.37
C GLU A 329 -24.69 3.82 -5.06
N GLN A 330 -25.49 2.98 -4.38
CA GLN A 330 -26.77 2.50 -4.91
C GLN A 330 -27.83 3.61 -5.04
N SER A 331 -27.79 4.63 -4.16
CA SER A 331 -28.73 5.75 -4.20
C SER A 331 -28.44 6.73 -5.35
N LEU A 332 -27.17 6.91 -5.72
CA LEU A 332 -26.73 7.81 -6.79
C LEU A 332 -27.06 7.29 -8.20
N ASN A 333 -27.30 5.99 -8.36
CA ASN A 333 -27.66 5.36 -9.64
C ASN A 333 -29.17 5.22 -9.90
N LYS A 334 -30.05 5.77 -9.04
CA LYS A 334 -31.49 5.78 -9.31
C LYS A 334 -31.84 6.89 -10.32
N PRO A 335 -32.52 6.59 -11.46
CA PRO A 335 -32.93 7.62 -12.40
C PRO A 335 -33.95 8.55 -11.73
N VAL A 336 -33.59 9.83 -11.64
CA VAL A 336 -34.47 10.90 -11.17
C VAL A 336 -35.68 10.95 -12.11
N LYS A 337 -36.84 10.49 -11.63
CA LYS A 337 -38.11 10.68 -12.34
C LYS A 337 -38.42 12.18 -12.37
N GLU A 338 -38.15 12.82 -13.49
CA GLU A 338 -38.59 14.20 -13.78
C GLU A 338 -40.12 14.31 -13.59
N LYS A 339 -40.54 15.03 -12.56
CA LYS A 339 -41.91 15.49 -12.42
C LYS A 339 -42.17 16.56 -13.47
N LYS A 340 -42.72 16.17 -14.63
CA LYS A 340 -43.23 17.10 -15.65
C LYS A 340 -44.42 17.89 -15.10
N ASN A 341 -44.15 19.12 -14.63
CA ASN A 341 -45.19 20.12 -14.34
C ASN A 341 -45.77 20.63 -15.66
N LYS A 342 -46.92 20.09 -16.08
CA LYS A 342 -47.72 20.65 -17.19
C LYS A 342 -48.43 21.92 -16.70
N LYS A 343 -47.84 23.09 -16.96
CA LYS A 343 -48.57 24.37 -16.93
C LYS A 343 -49.51 24.42 -18.13
N ARG A 344 -50.82 24.30 -17.87
CA ARG A 344 -51.87 24.60 -18.85
C ARG A 344 -51.94 26.12 -19.00
N TRP A 345 -51.63 26.62 -20.19
CA TRP A 345 -52.04 27.95 -20.63
C TRP A 345 -53.41 27.78 -21.28
N PHE A 346 -54.41 28.53 -20.81
CA PHE A 346 -55.67 28.72 -21.50
C PHE A 346 -55.66 30.12 -22.13
N HIS A 347 -56.01 30.17 -23.42
CA HIS A 347 -56.75 31.26 -24.04
C HIS A 347 -58.14 30.73 -24.37
#